data_AF-A0A1H1M5B1-F1
#
_entry.id   AF-A0A1H1M5B1-F1
#
_cell.length_a   1.000
_cell.length_b   1.000
_cell.length_c   1.000
_cell.angle_alpha   90.00
_cell.angle_beta   90.00
_cell.angle_gamma   90.00
#
_symmetry.space_group_name_H-M   'P 1'
#
loop_
_entity.id
_entity.type
_entity.pdbx_description
1 polymer ?
#
loop_
_entity_poly.entity_id
_entity_poly.type
_entity_poly.pdbx_seq_one_letter_code
_entity_poly.pdbx_strand_id
1 'polypeptide(L)' 'MKVKVNDIPIQYNGKRYIAGDEFELTATEHEGIAPHVTVLEEDKSKKAADKSNA' A
#
# COMPACT_ATOMS: atom_id res chain seq x y z
N MET A 1 -3.32 -4.24 1.03
CA MET A 1 -3.07 -2.79 1.14
C MET A 1 -2.62 -2.31 -0.22
N LYS A 2 -3.38 -1.41 -0.83
CA LYS A 2 -3.12 -0.88 -2.16
C LYS A 2 -2.22 0.35 -2.06
N VAL A 3 -1.13 0.34 -2.82
CA VAL A 3 -0.17 1.45 -2.88
C VAL A 3 0.04 1.90 -4.32
N LYS A 4 0.55 3.12 -4.47
CA LYS A 4 0.96 3.72 -5.73
C LYS A 4 2.44 4.01 -5.71
N VAL A 5 3.16 3.66 -6.76
CA VAL A 5 4.58 4.00 -6.91
C VAL A 5 4.73 5.50 -7.18
N ASN A 6 5.58 6.17 -6.40
CA ASN A 6 5.76 7.62 -6.52
C ASN A 6 6.72 7.98 -7.65
N ASP A 7 7.94 7.44 -7.62
CA ASP A 7 9.04 7.92 -8.48
C ASP A 7 9.95 6.79 -9.00
N ILE A 8 10.44 5.92 -8.11
CA ILE A 8 11.36 4.86 -8.51
C ILE A 8 10.62 3.58 -8.93
N PRO A 9 11.07 2.87 -9.97
CA PRO A 9 10.49 1.59 -10.32
C PRO A 9 10.78 0.54 -9.24
N ILE A 10 9.75 -0.19 -8.83
CA ILE A 10 9.81 -1.21 -7.77
C ILE A 10 9.66 -2.58 -8.40
N GLN A 11 10.52 -3.52 -8.00
CA GLN A 11 10.37 -4.92 -8.37
C GLN A 11 9.71 -5.68 -7.23
N TYR A 12 8.53 -6.22 -7.49
CA TYR A 12 7.72 -6.92 -6.50
C TYR A 12 7.04 -8.15 -7.12
N ASN A 13 7.14 -9.31 -6.47
CA ASN A 13 6.64 -10.60 -6.98
C ASN A 13 7.11 -10.94 -8.42
N GLY A 14 8.36 -10.60 -8.75
CA GLY A 14 8.92 -10.81 -10.08
C GLY A 14 8.37 -9.88 -11.16
N LYS A 15 7.43 -8.99 -10.82
CA LYS A 15 6.91 -7.95 -11.70
C LYS A 15 7.55 -6.61 -11.37
N ARG A 16 7.77 -5.78 -12.39
CA ARG A 16 8.26 -4.42 -12.24
C ARG A 16 7.09 -3.44 -12.32
N TYR A 17 6.98 -2.56 -11.35
CA TYR A 17 6.01 -1.47 -11.27
C TYR A 17 6.76 -0.15 -11.46
N ILE A 18 6.20 0.75 -12.27
CA ILE A 18 6.79 2.06 -12.55
C ILE A 18 6.03 3.18 -11.83
N ALA A 19 6.60 4.39 -11.79
CA ALA A 19 5.93 5.55 -11.22
C ALA A 19 4.50 5.72 -11.79
N GLY A 20 3.53 5.88 -10.89
CA GLY A 20 2.12 5.94 -11.25
C GLY A 20 1.38 4.60 -11.19
N ASP A 21 2.08 3.46 -11.25
CA ASP A 21 1.46 2.15 -11.14
C ASP A 21 0.93 1.91 -9.73
N GLU A 22 -0.17 1.18 -9.66
CA GLU A 22 -0.82 0.77 -8.44
C GLU A 22 -0.74 -0.74 -8.28
N PHE A 23 -0.44 -1.19 -7.06
CA PHE A 23 -0.40 -2.61 -6.74
C PHE A 23 -0.72 -2.86 -5.27
N GLU A 24 -1.03 -4.11 -4.96
CA GLU A 24 -1.34 -4.54 -3.61
C GLU A 24 -0.16 -5.27 -2.99
N LEU A 25 0.12 -4.92 -1.74
CA LEU A 25 1.18 -5.50 -0.93
C LEU A 25 0.70 -5.66 0.52
N THR A 26 1.49 -6.37 1.33
CA THR A 26 1.26 -6.50 2.77
C THR A 26 1.98 -5.41 3.58
N ALA A 27 1.55 -5.17 4.82
CA ALA A 27 2.17 -4.17 5.68
C ALA A 27 3.68 -4.42 5.90
N THR A 28 4.10 -5.68 6.00
CA THR A 28 5.53 -6.05 6.13
C THR A 28 6.32 -5.68 4.89
N GLU A 29 5.74 -5.84 3.70
CA GLU A 29 6.40 -5.49 2.45
C GLU A 29 6.42 -3.98 2.22
N HIS A 30 5.42 -3.25 2.73
CA HIS A 30 5.38 -1.81 2.71
C HIS A 30 6.58 -1.19 3.43
N GLU A 31 7.01 -1.72 4.57
CA GLU A 31 8.06 -1.11 5.40
C GLU A 31 9.36 -0.83 4.62
N GLY A 32 9.74 -1.71 3.68
CA GLY A 32 10.95 -1.54 2.87
C GLY A 32 10.82 -0.54 1.73
N ILE A 33 9.60 -0.21 1.30
CA ILE A 33 9.32 0.66 0.15
C ILE A 33 8.42 1.85 0.49
N ALA A 34 8.08 2.03 1.76
CA ALA A 34 7.27 3.12 2.30
C ALA A 34 7.70 4.53 1.82
N PRO A 35 9.01 4.87 1.73
CA PRO A 35 9.40 6.19 1.21
C PRO A 35 9.17 6.33 -0.31
N HIS A 36 8.91 5.23 -1.02
CA HIS A 36 8.80 5.18 -2.48
C HIS A 36 7.38 4.89 -2.98
N VAL A 37 6.46 4.58 -2.08
CA VAL A 37 5.06 4.32 -2.41
C VAL A 37 4.12 5.14 -1.55
N THR A 38 2.97 5.50 -2.10
CA THR A 38 1.88 6.16 -1.37
C THR A 38 0.77 5.16 -1.12
N VAL A 39 0.29 5.07 0.12
CA VAL A 39 -0.85 4.22 0.46
C VAL A 39 -2.13 4.83 -0.11
N LEU A 40 -2.80 4.10 -1.00
CA LEU A 40 -4.10 4.51 -1.55
C LEU A 40 -5.25 3.91 -0.75
N GLU A 41 -5.11 2.65 -0.35
CA GLU A 41 -6.14 1.93 0.39
C GLU A 41 -5.50 0.98 1.40
N GLU A 42 -5.65 1.29 2.68
CA GLU A 42 -5.21 0.39 3.74
C GLU A 42 -6.23 -0.73 3.88
N ASP A 43 -5.76 -1.98 3.79
CA ASP A 43 -6.64 -3.15 3.88
C ASP A 43 -7.33 -3.14 5.24
N LYS A 44 -8.63 -2.85 5.27
CA LYS A 44 -9.46 -2.71 6.48
C LYS A 44 -9.68 -4.03 7.22
N SER A 45 -8.75 -4.97 7.17
CA SER A 45 -8.95 -6.31 7.75
C SER A 45 -8.58 -6.44 9.23
N LYS A 46 -8.16 -5.38 9.95
CA LYS A 46 -8.15 -5.36 11.43
C LYS A 46 -8.57 -4.01 12.05
N LYS A 47 -9.90 -3.83 12.15
CA LYS A 47 -10.71 -3.36 13.31
C LYS A 47 -10.31 -2.09 14.10
N ALA A 48 -11.21 -1.11 14.08
CA ALA A 48 -12.16 -0.79 15.18
C ALA A 48 -13.35 -0.03 14.53
N ALA A 49 -14.61 -0.48 14.58
CA ALA A 49 -15.47 -0.60 15.74
C ALA A 49 -15.40 0.65 16.65
N ASP A 50 -16.02 1.75 16.22
CA ASP A 50 -16.72 2.60 17.18
C ASP A 50 -18.14 2.88 16.68
N LYS A 51 -19.09 2.50 17.53
CA LYS A 51 -20.52 2.60 17.29
C LYS A 51 -20.93 4.06 17.42
N SER A 52 -21.84 4.47 16.54
CA SER A 52 -22.95 5.39 16.82
C SER A 52 -22.64 6.59 17.74
N ASN A 53 -22.50 7.78 17.17
CA ASN A 53 -22.75 8.98 17.96
C ASN A 53 -24.26 9.27 17.99
N ALA A 54 -24.71 9.60 19.20
CA ALA A 54 -26.08 9.70 19.69
C ALA A 54 -26.89 10.86 19.10
#